data_AF-A0A7Y2NSG2-F1
#
_entry.id   AF-A0A7Y2NSG2-F1
#
_cell.length_a   1.000
_cell.length_b   1.000
_cell.length_c   1.000
_cell.angle_alpha   90.00
_cell.angle_beta   90.00
_cell.angle_gamma   90.00
#
_symmetry.space_group_name_H-M   'P 1'
#
loop_
_entity.id
_entity.type
_entity.pdbx_description
1 polymer ?
#
loop_
_entity_poly.entity_id
_entity_poly.type
_entity_poly.pdbx_seq_one_letter_code
_entity_poly.pdbx_strand_id
1 'polypeptide(L)'
;MFRNFLRSRRKAKRIASDDAKDALLAQDEGRQDYLVALSGECVASSLISLLEQALKLPGDVVECGVYRGASLRRIAKTVGDRAPDKTTFGLDSFEGFPDGGITASDTQAFRSEERLMGKFKDADDVPRRLERFAGTFELQLDLR
;
A
#
# COMPACT_ATOMS: atom_id res chain seq x y z
N MET A 1 22.56 3.25 -20.07
CA MET A 1 22.68 4.44 -19.21
C MET A 1 21.33 5.15 -18.96
N PHE A 2 20.51 5.43 -19.99
CA PHE A 2 19.21 6.13 -19.87
C PHE A 2 18.15 5.43 -18.99
N ARG A 3 18.06 4.09 -19.08
CA ARG A 3 17.07 3.27 -18.33
C ARG A 3 17.27 3.33 -16.81
N ASN A 4 18.53 3.36 -16.36
CA ASN A 4 18.88 3.45 -14.93
C ASN A 4 18.58 4.84 -14.36
N PHE A 5 18.83 5.90 -15.14
CA PHE A 5 18.50 7.26 -14.76
C PHE A 5 16.97 7.46 -14.56
N LEU A 6 16.15 6.94 -15.49
CA LEU A 6 14.69 7.00 -15.37
C LEU A 6 14.16 6.22 -14.16
N ARG A 7 14.74 5.05 -13.86
CA ARG A 7 14.39 4.24 -12.69
C ARG A 7 14.68 4.98 -11.38
N SER A 8 15.85 5.61 -11.28
CA SER A 8 16.25 6.45 -10.14
C SER A 8 15.28 7.63 -9.94
N ARG A 9 14.91 8.36 -11.00
CA ARG A 9 13.93 9.46 -10.90
C ARG A 9 12.55 9.01 -10.43
N ARG A 10 12.07 7.85 -10.91
CA ARG A 10 10.77 7.29 -10.48
C ARG A 10 10.81 6.89 -9.01
N LYS A 11 11.91 6.31 -8.53
CA LYS A 11 12.12 5.99 -7.12
C LYS A 11 12.06 7.26 -6.27
N ALA A 12 12.86 8.28 -6.61
CA ALA A 12 12.87 9.55 -5.89
C ALA A 12 11.47 10.19 -5.84
N LYS A 13 10.70 10.14 -6.95
CA LYS A 13 9.33 10.64 -6.97
C LYS A 13 8.39 9.88 -6.03
N ARG A 14 8.53 8.55 -5.91
CA ARG A 14 7.71 7.75 -4.98
C ARG A 14 8.05 8.08 -3.53
N ILE A 15 9.34 8.14 -3.21
CA ILE A 15 9.81 8.50 -1.86
C ILE A 15 9.31 9.89 -1.49
N ALA A 16 9.51 10.90 -2.35
CA ALA A 16 9.02 12.25 -2.11
C ALA A 16 7.50 12.32 -1.96
N SER A 17 6.75 11.50 -2.69
CA SER A 17 5.30 11.40 -2.53
C SER A 17 4.91 10.82 -1.17
N ASP A 18 5.69 9.91 -0.61
CA ASP A 18 5.43 9.35 0.71
C ASP A 18 5.89 10.27 1.84
N ASP A 19 7.01 10.97 1.67
CA ASP A 19 7.44 12.02 2.59
C ASP A 19 6.40 13.14 2.69
N ALA A 20 5.79 13.53 1.58
CA ALA A 20 4.70 14.50 1.58
C ALA A 20 3.46 14.00 2.35
N LYS A 21 3.12 12.70 2.26
CA LYS A 21 2.02 12.12 3.05
C LYS A 21 2.37 12.11 4.53
N ASP A 22 3.58 11.70 4.88
CA ASP A 22 4.03 11.68 6.27
C ASP A 22 4.04 13.07 6.90
N ALA A 23 4.41 14.10 6.14
CA ALA A 23 4.34 15.48 6.57
C ALA A 23 2.89 15.93 6.85
N LEU A 24 1.95 15.56 5.98
CA LEU A 24 0.52 15.81 6.21
C LEU A 24 0.02 15.09 7.47
N LEU A 25 0.38 13.82 7.65
CA LEU A 25 -0.03 13.02 8.81
C LEU A 25 0.57 13.51 10.14
N ALA A 26 1.59 14.37 10.11
CA ALA A 26 2.18 14.95 11.32
C ALA A 26 1.32 16.05 11.95
N GLN A 27 0.38 16.65 11.21
CA GLN A 27 -0.45 17.78 11.64
C GLN A 27 -1.93 17.39 11.60
N ASP A 28 -2.74 17.89 12.53
CA ASP A 28 -4.16 17.51 12.61
C ASP A 28 -4.95 17.98 11.38
N GLU A 29 -4.74 19.22 10.92
CA GLU A 29 -5.35 19.71 9.67
C GLU A 29 -4.87 18.89 8.45
N GLY A 30 -3.58 18.58 8.39
CA GLY A 30 -3.00 17.78 7.32
C GLY A 30 -3.54 16.34 7.27
N ARG A 31 -3.82 15.73 8.43
CA ARG A 31 -4.50 14.43 8.53
C ARG A 31 -5.91 14.49 7.95
N GLN A 32 -6.67 15.54 8.27
CA GLN A 32 -8.03 15.71 7.78
C GLN A 32 -8.05 15.89 6.25
N ASP A 33 -7.16 16.73 5.71
CA ASP A 33 -7.02 16.92 4.27
C ASP A 33 -6.66 15.61 3.56
N TYR A 34 -5.75 14.84 4.15
CA TYR A 34 -5.36 13.55 3.62
C TYR A 34 -6.53 12.55 3.61
N LEU A 35 -7.35 12.51 4.65
CA LEU A 35 -8.54 11.66 4.70
C LEU A 35 -9.58 12.02 3.64
N VAL A 36 -9.79 13.31 3.39
CA VAL A 36 -10.70 13.77 2.32
C VAL A 36 -10.20 13.31 0.96
N ALA A 37 -8.90 13.49 0.68
CA ALA A 37 -8.29 13.02 -0.56
C ALA A 37 -8.41 11.49 -0.71
N LEU A 38 -8.11 10.74 0.36
CA LEU A 38 -8.19 9.28 0.36
C LEU A 38 -9.62 8.78 0.16
N SER A 39 -10.62 9.48 0.70
CA SER A 39 -12.04 9.19 0.45
C SER A 39 -12.38 9.31 -1.04
N GLY A 40 -11.87 10.35 -1.71
CA GLY A 40 -12.01 10.51 -3.15
C GLY A 40 -11.38 9.35 -3.94
N GLU A 41 -10.20 8.89 -3.52
CA GLU A 41 -9.57 7.71 -4.13
C GLU A 41 -10.36 6.42 -3.90
N CYS A 42 -10.96 6.24 -2.72
CA CYS A 42 -11.81 5.08 -2.42
C CYS A 42 -13.02 5.01 -3.36
N VAL A 43 -13.72 6.13 -3.56
CA VAL A 43 -14.89 6.22 -4.46
C VAL A 43 -14.53 5.86 -5.90
N ALA A 44 -13.33 6.23 -6.36
CA ALA A 44 -12.88 5.94 -7.72
C ALA A 44 -12.34 4.50 -7.90
N SER A 45 -12.31 3.67 -6.86
CA SER A 45 -11.63 2.37 -6.88
C SER A 45 -12.60 1.19 -6.99
N SER A 46 -12.50 0.42 -8.08
CA SER A 46 -13.27 -0.82 -8.24
C SER A 46 -12.95 -1.87 -7.18
N LEU A 47 -11.71 -1.91 -6.68
CA LEU A 47 -11.31 -2.76 -5.55
C LEU A 47 -12.14 -2.43 -4.31
N ILE A 48 -12.34 -1.15 -4.01
CA ILE A 48 -13.10 -0.71 -2.85
C ILE A 48 -14.60 -1.01 -3.03
N SER A 49 -15.15 -0.84 -4.23
CA SER A 49 -16.54 -1.25 -4.51
C SER A 49 -16.78 -2.75 -4.30
N LEU A 50 -15.78 -3.60 -4.55
CA LEU A 50 -15.85 -5.04 -4.27
C LEU A 50 -15.67 -5.33 -2.77
N LEU A 51 -14.75 -4.64 -2.11
CA LEU A 51 -14.54 -4.74 -0.67
C LEU A 51 -15.84 -4.42 0.09
N GLU A 52 -16.51 -3.31 -0.21
CA GLU A 52 -17.75 -2.92 0.45
C GLU A 52 -18.86 -3.98 0.36
N GLN A 53 -18.88 -4.74 -0.73
CA GLN A 53 -19.79 -5.88 -0.86
C GLN A 53 -19.37 -7.05 0.03
N ALA A 54 -18.07 -7.33 0.10
CA ALA A 54 -17.49 -8.39 0.93
C ALA A 54 -17.58 -8.12 2.43
N LEU A 55 -17.62 -6.84 2.87
CA LEU A 55 -17.72 -6.48 4.30
C LEU A 55 -19.02 -6.99 4.97
N LYS A 56 -20.01 -7.41 4.19
CA LYS A 56 -21.24 -8.05 4.71
C LYS A 56 -21.01 -9.49 5.19
N LEU A 57 -19.89 -10.10 4.81
CA LEU A 57 -19.53 -11.46 5.17
C LEU A 57 -18.79 -11.48 6.53
N PRO A 58 -18.91 -12.56 7.32
CA PRO A 58 -18.13 -12.71 8.54
C PRO A 58 -16.63 -12.83 8.23
N GLY A 59 -15.79 -12.37 9.16
CA GLY A 59 -14.33 -12.42 9.06
C GLY A 59 -13.67 -11.06 8.81
N ASP A 60 -12.35 -11.06 8.89
CA ASP A 60 -11.48 -9.90 8.74
C ASP A 60 -10.98 -9.72 7.29
N VAL A 61 -10.27 -8.63 7.04
CA VAL A 61 -9.72 -8.28 5.73
C VAL A 61 -8.21 -8.44 5.74
N VAL A 62 -7.65 -9.05 4.71
CA VAL A 62 -6.19 -9.17 4.54
C VAL A 62 -5.76 -8.77 3.14
N GLU A 63 -4.68 -7.98 3.03
CA GLU A 63 -3.96 -7.75 1.78
C GLU A 63 -2.58 -8.43 1.84
N CYS A 64 -2.31 -9.32 0.88
CA CYS A 64 -1.01 -9.98 0.72
C CYS A 64 -0.22 -9.32 -0.41
N GLY A 65 0.97 -8.78 -0.09
CA GLY A 65 1.81 -8.00 -0.99
C GLY A 65 1.42 -6.52 -1.02
N VAL A 66 1.61 -5.81 0.11
CA VAL A 66 1.18 -4.41 0.27
C VAL A 66 2.07 -3.40 -0.46
N TYR A 67 3.31 -3.74 -0.79
CA TYR A 67 4.31 -2.88 -1.41
C TYR A 67 4.52 -1.54 -0.67
N ARG A 68 4.00 -0.41 -1.18
CA ARG A 68 4.03 0.93 -0.53
C ARG A 68 2.69 1.31 0.10
N GLY A 69 1.77 0.35 0.20
CA GLY A 69 0.47 0.42 0.89
C GLY A 69 -0.59 1.30 0.26
N ALA A 70 -0.52 1.59 -1.05
CA ALA A 70 -1.51 2.46 -1.69
C ALA A 70 -2.94 1.88 -1.63
N SER A 71 -3.10 0.58 -1.90
CA SER A 71 -4.37 -0.15 -1.73
C SER A 71 -4.70 -0.33 -0.25
N LEU A 72 -3.73 -0.77 0.55
CA LEU A 72 -3.91 -1.01 1.98
C LEU A 72 -4.52 0.18 2.73
N ARG A 73 -4.04 1.40 2.46
CA ARG A 73 -4.60 2.62 3.07
C ARG A 73 -6.07 2.83 2.73
N ARG A 74 -6.46 2.57 1.47
CA ARG A 74 -7.87 2.66 1.03
C ARG A 74 -8.72 1.58 1.67
N ILE A 75 -8.22 0.33 1.71
CA ILE A 75 -8.89 -0.80 2.35
C ILE A 75 -9.14 -0.48 3.82
N ALA A 76 -8.09 -0.12 4.55
CA ALA A 76 -8.17 0.12 5.98
C ALA A 76 -9.09 1.31 6.32
N LYS A 77 -9.05 2.39 5.52
CA LYS A 77 -10.01 3.48 5.65
C LYS A 77 -11.45 2.99 5.44
N THR A 78 -11.72 2.26 4.37
CA THR A 78 -13.08 1.77 4.08
C THR A 78 -13.56 0.81 5.16
N VAL A 79 -12.70 -0.06 5.69
CA VAL A 79 -13.05 -0.96 6.80
C VAL A 79 -13.36 -0.14 8.05
N GLY A 80 -12.51 0.80 8.44
CA GLY A 80 -12.76 1.67 9.60
C GLY A 80 -14.07 2.48 9.49
N ASP A 81 -14.40 2.96 8.30
CA ASP A 81 -15.64 3.74 8.07
C ASP A 81 -16.91 2.87 8.04
N ARG A 82 -16.82 1.62 7.58
CA ARG A 82 -18.01 0.80 7.20
C ARG A 82 -18.21 -0.44 8.04
N ALA A 83 -17.15 -0.99 8.62
CA ALA A 83 -17.14 -2.20 9.43
C ALA A 83 -16.08 -2.09 10.53
N PRO A 84 -16.24 -1.14 11.49
CA PRO A 84 -15.25 -0.86 12.53
C PRO A 84 -15.03 -2.03 13.50
N ASP A 85 -15.87 -3.07 13.45
CA ASP A 85 -15.74 -4.32 14.18
C ASP A 85 -14.75 -5.31 13.53
N LYS A 86 -14.30 -5.04 12.30
CA LYS A 86 -13.35 -5.90 11.55
C LYS A 86 -11.93 -5.36 11.59
N THR A 87 -10.99 -6.28 11.51
CA THR A 87 -9.56 -5.98 11.43
C THR A 87 -9.05 -5.98 9.99
N THR A 88 -8.08 -5.11 9.67
CA THR A 88 -7.40 -5.06 8.37
C THR A 88 -5.92 -5.45 8.51
N PHE A 89 -5.55 -6.61 8.02
CA PHE A 89 -4.17 -7.10 7.99
C PHE A 89 -3.46 -6.74 6.68
N GLY A 90 -2.18 -6.37 6.76
CA GLY A 90 -1.34 -6.13 5.59
C GLY A 90 -0.06 -6.92 5.69
N LEU A 91 0.11 -7.93 4.83
CA LEU A 91 1.23 -8.88 4.88
C LEU A 91 2.15 -8.62 3.69
N ASP A 92 3.45 -8.45 3.93
CA ASP A 92 4.45 -8.32 2.88
C ASP A 92 5.82 -8.61 3.48
N SER A 93 6.64 -9.41 2.80
CA SER A 93 7.98 -9.68 3.29
C SER A 93 8.84 -8.42 3.35
N PHE A 94 8.55 -7.42 2.50
CA PHE A 94 9.42 -6.27 2.21
C PHE A 94 10.83 -6.66 1.73
N GLU A 95 11.11 -7.95 1.58
CA GLU A 95 12.37 -8.54 1.11
C GLU A 95 12.28 -8.94 -0.37
N GLY A 96 11.08 -8.90 -0.94
CA GLY A 96 10.81 -9.32 -2.31
C GLY A 96 10.55 -10.82 -2.45
N PHE A 97 10.75 -11.34 -3.65
CA PHE A 97 10.53 -12.76 -3.94
C PHE A 97 11.77 -13.59 -3.57
N PRO A 98 11.58 -14.82 -3.06
CA PRO A 98 12.69 -15.74 -2.84
C PRO A 98 13.35 -16.12 -4.17
N ASP A 99 14.60 -16.58 -4.11
CA ASP A 99 15.33 -17.07 -5.29
C ASP A 99 14.53 -18.20 -5.97
N GLY A 100 14.35 -18.09 -7.29
CA GLY A 100 13.52 -19.03 -8.06
C GLY A 100 12.01 -18.90 -7.83
N GLY A 101 11.56 -17.95 -7.01
CA GLY A 101 10.15 -17.69 -6.73
C GLY A 101 9.40 -16.96 -7.86
N ILE A 102 10.12 -16.39 -8.83
CA ILE A 102 9.54 -15.85 -10.07
C ILE A 102 9.69 -16.90 -11.16
N THR A 103 8.56 -17.32 -11.72
CA THR A 103 8.50 -18.32 -12.77
C THR A 103 8.20 -17.67 -14.12
N ALA A 104 8.26 -18.45 -15.19
CA ALA A 104 7.89 -17.99 -16.53
C ALA A 104 6.45 -17.45 -16.58
N SER A 105 5.50 -17.99 -15.78
CA SER A 105 4.11 -17.49 -15.74
C SER A 105 3.96 -16.12 -15.12
N ASP A 106 4.89 -15.71 -14.24
CA ASP A 106 4.90 -14.38 -13.62
C ASP A 106 5.45 -13.31 -14.56
N THR A 107 6.24 -13.76 -15.55
CA THR A 107 6.89 -12.89 -16.52
C THR A 107 6.11 -12.80 -17.82
N GLN A 108 5.88 -11.58 -18.29
CA GLN A 108 5.19 -11.30 -19.55
C GLN A 108 5.84 -10.11 -20.24
N ALA A 109 5.43 -9.80 -21.47
CA ALA A 109 5.76 -8.52 -22.08
C ALA A 109 5.42 -7.41 -21.06
N PHE A 110 6.41 -6.58 -20.71
CA PHE A 110 6.32 -5.51 -19.70
C PHE A 110 6.41 -5.91 -18.21
N ARG A 111 6.53 -7.19 -17.87
CA ARG A 111 6.80 -7.73 -16.52
C ARG A 111 8.03 -8.63 -16.52
N SER A 112 9.19 -8.08 -16.87
CA SER A 112 10.44 -8.84 -16.72
C SER A 112 10.75 -9.11 -15.25
N GLU A 113 11.45 -10.20 -14.97
CA GLU A 113 11.94 -10.57 -13.64
C GLU A 113 12.72 -9.41 -12.99
N GLU A 114 13.66 -8.79 -13.72
CA GLU A 114 14.41 -7.60 -13.26
C GLU A 114 13.49 -6.46 -12.78
N ARG A 115 12.33 -6.29 -13.42
CA ARG A 115 11.36 -5.25 -13.10
C ARG A 115 10.46 -5.64 -11.92
N LEU A 116 10.14 -6.93 -11.78
CA LEU A 116 9.44 -7.46 -10.60
C LEU A 116 10.36 -7.32 -9.39
N MET A 117 11.54 -7.95 -9.42
CA MET A 117 12.57 -7.87 -8.38
C MET A 117 12.95 -6.42 -8.04
N GLY A 118 12.99 -5.56 -9.06
CA GLY A 118 13.37 -4.17 -8.90
C GLY A 118 12.38 -3.29 -8.13
N LYS A 119 11.12 -3.70 -7.96
CA LYS A 119 10.14 -2.95 -7.14
C LYS A 119 10.42 -3.12 -5.65
N PHE A 120 10.98 -4.24 -5.22
CA PHE A 120 11.09 -4.61 -3.81
C PHE A 120 12.27 -3.94 -3.10
N LYS A 121 13.43 -3.79 -3.76
CA LYS A 121 14.59 -3.01 -3.26
C LYS A 121 14.31 -1.52 -3.03
N ASP A 122 13.10 -1.07 -3.34
CA ASP A 122 12.66 0.31 -3.25
C ASP A 122 11.59 0.49 -2.15
N ALA A 123 11.40 -0.47 -1.24
CA ALA A 123 10.33 -0.46 -0.23
C ALA A 123 10.79 -0.66 1.23
N ASP A 124 12.10 -0.73 1.50
CA ASP A 124 12.64 -0.95 2.85
C ASP A 124 12.19 0.12 3.87
N ASP A 125 11.82 1.32 3.41
CA ASP A 125 11.31 2.41 4.25
C ASP A 125 9.81 2.27 4.57
N VAL A 126 9.09 1.37 3.92
CA VAL A 126 7.64 1.28 3.98
C VAL A 126 7.10 0.79 5.33
N PRO A 127 7.67 -0.24 6.00
CA PRO A 127 7.06 -0.78 7.22
C PRO A 127 6.76 0.31 8.25
N ARG A 128 7.77 1.14 8.58
CA ARG A 128 7.63 2.27 9.51
C ARG A 128 6.56 3.29 9.09
N ARG A 129 6.37 3.51 7.78
CA ARG A 129 5.37 4.46 7.28
C ARG A 129 3.96 3.89 7.40
N LEU A 130 3.79 2.59 7.18
CA LEU A 130 2.50 1.93 7.34
C LEU A 130 2.11 1.80 8.82
N GLU A 131 3.07 1.52 9.71
CA GLU A 131 2.85 1.57 11.15
C GLU A 131 2.37 2.95 11.62
N ARG A 132 3.01 4.03 11.13
CA ARG A 132 2.58 5.40 11.45
C ARG A 132 1.17 5.69 10.95
N PHE A 133 0.86 5.31 9.72
CA PHE A 133 -0.48 5.44 9.17
C PHE A 133 -1.49 4.66 10.02
N ALA A 134 -1.18 3.40 10.37
CA ALA A 134 -2.05 2.57 11.17
C ALA A 134 -2.31 3.17 12.55
N GLY A 135 -1.27 3.64 13.24
CA GLY A 135 -1.40 4.31 14.54
C GLY A 135 -2.20 5.62 14.47
N THR A 136 -2.17 6.32 13.34
CA THR A 136 -2.96 7.56 13.15
C THR A 136 -4.46 7.28 13.06
N PHE A 137 -4.85 6.09 12.63
CA PHE A 137 -6.25 5.73 12.37
C PHE A 137 -6.73 4.53 13.20
N GLU A 138 -5.99 4.20 14.27
CA GLU A 138 -6.28 3.08 15.18
C GLU A 138 -6.50 1.73 14.45
N LEU A 139 -5.82 1.55 13.32
CA LEU A 139 -5.95 0.36 12.49
C LEU A 139 -5.10 -0.76 13.09
N GLN A 140 -5.70 -1.93 13.27
CA GLN A 140 -4.97 -3.14 13.64
C GLN A 140 -4.20 -3.69 12.44
N LEU A 141 -3.01 -3.13 12.19
CA LEU A 141 -2.11 -3.56 11.13
C LEU A 141 -0.96 -4.41 11.70
N ASP A 142 -0.98 -5.72 11.45
CA ASP A 142 0.15 -6.63 11.71
C ASP A 142 0.98 -6.75 10.42
N LEU A 143 2.19 -6.18 10.44
CA LEU A 143 3.17 -6.28 9.35
C LEU A 143 4.13 -7.44 9.69
N ARG A 144 4.12 -8.48 8.87
CA ARG A 144 5.05 -9.62 8.95
C ARG A 144 5.66 -9.93 7.59
#